data_AF-A0A529K047-F1
#
_entry.id   AF-A0A529K047-F1
#
_cell.length_a   1.000
_cell.length_b   1.000
_cell.length_c   1.000
_cell.angle_alpha   90.00
_cell.angle_beta   90.00
_cell.angle_gamma   90.00
#
_symmetry.space_group_name_H-M   'P 1'
#
loop_
_entity.id
_entity.type
_entity.pdbx_description
1 polymer ?
#
loop_
_entity_poly.entity_id
_entity_poly.type
_entity_poly.pdbx_seq_one_letter_code
_entity_poly.pdbx_strand_id
1 'polypeptide(L)' 'VITERQRELWFKTQDAIDQTVQRQLIRRVLLGEEIARTVLFLAADDSRMITKQSITVDAGLR' A
#
# COMPACT_ATOMS: atom_id res chain seq x y z
N VAL A 1 -0.45 4.52 -0.06
CA VAL A 1 -1.82 4.00 0.14
C VAL A 1 -2.78 5.11 -0.21
N ILE A 2 -3.75 4.87 -1.10
CA ILE A 2 -4.82 5.83 -1.40
C ILE A 2 -5.98 5.61 -0.44
N THR A 3 -6.41 6.68 0.21
CA THR A 3 -7.54 6.73 1.15
C THR A 3 -8.66 7.61 0.61
N GLU A 4 -9.88 7.48 1.12
CA GLU A 4 -11.01 8.30 0.67
C GLU A 4 -10.74 9.80 0.85
N ARG A 5 -10.20 10.19 2.00
CA ARG A 5 -9.79 11.58 2.26
C ARG A 5 -8.77 12.10 1.23
N GLN A 6 -7.85 11.26 0.77
CA GLN A 6 -6.89 11.67 -0.27
C GLN A 6 -7.54 11.75 -1.65
N ARG A 7 -8.57 10.94 -1.94
CA ARG A 7 -9.34 11.06 -3.18
C ARG A 7 -10.08 12.38 -3.23
N GLU A 8 -10.74 12.76 -2.14
CA GLU A 8 -11.45 14.04 -2.02
C GLU A 8 -10.51 15.26 -2.13
N LEU A 9 -9.34 15.19 -1.49
CA LEU A 9 -8.44 16.35 -1.39
C LEU A 9 -7.41 16.45 -2.53
N TRP A 10 -6.84 15.32 -2.99
CA TRP A 10 -5.62 15.30 -3.80
C TRP A 10 -5.75 14.52 -5.12
N PHE A 11 -6.54 13.44 -5.17
CA PHE A 11 -6.73 12.61 -6.37
C PHE A 11 -8.12 12.83 -7.00
N LYS A 12 -8.39 14.07 -7.39
CA LYS A 12 -9.70 14.47 -7.95
C LYS A 12 -9.99 13.92 -9.34
N THR A 13 -8.97 13.42 -10.04
CA THR A 13 -9.07 12.83 -11.37
C THR A 13 -8.44 11.44 -11.40
N GLN A 14 -8.93 10.58 -12.30
CA GLN A 14 -8.36 9.25 -12.50
C GLN A 14 -6.89 9.34 -12.96
N ASP A 15 -6.56 10.29 -13.83
CA ASP A 15 -5.18 10.50 -14.31
C ASP A 15 -4.17 10.72 -13.19
N ALA A 16 -4.55 11.42 -12.10
CA ALA A 16 -3.66 11.66 -10.96
C ALA A 16 -3.35 10.35 -10.20
N ILE A 17 -4.33 9.44 -10.13
CA ILE A 17 -4.16 8.10 -9.57
C ILE A 17 -3.25 7.28 -10.49
N ASP A 18 -3.51 7.33 -11.79
CA ASP A 18 -2.78 6.55 -12.79
C ASP A 18 -1.30 6.94 -12.85
N GLN A 19 -0.98 8.24 -12.75
CA GLN A 19 0.41 8.72 -12.64
C GLN A 19 1.13 8.15 -11.41
N THR A 20 0.43 8.00 -10.29
CA THR A 20 1.00 7.38 -9.09
C THR A 20 1.25 5.89 -9.34
N VAL A 21 0.29 5.18 -9.92
CA VAL A 21 0.41 3.75 -10.26
C VAL A 21 1.53 3.49 -11.28
N GLN A 22 1.73 4.41 -12.23
CA GLN A 22 2.82 4.38 -13.22
C GLN A 22 4.22 4.55 -12.62
N ARG A 23 4.34 4.87 -11.33
CA ARG A 23 5.63 4.88 -10.63
C ARG A 23 5.89 3.61 -9.81
N GLN A 24 4.87 2.79 -9.58
CA GLN A 24 5.01 1.53 -8.83
C GLN A 24 5.48 0.40 -9.73
N LEU A 25 6.33 -0.49 -9.24
CA LEU A 25 6.65 -1.74 -9.95
C LEU A 25 5.41 -2.64 -10.10
N ILE A 26 4.59 -2.73 -9.05
CA ILE A 26 3.31 -3.41 -9.12
C ILE A 26 2.24 -2.39 -9.54
N ARG A 27 1.76 -2.49 -10.78
CA ARG A 27 0.83 -1.54 -11.42
C ARG A 27 -0.62 -1.68 -10.93
N ARG A 28 -0.83 -1.50 -9.62
CA ARG A 28 -2.15 -1.55 -8.98
C ARG A 28 -2.30 -0.46 -7.93
N VAL A 29 -3.49 0.13 -7.83
CA VAL A 29 -3.78 1.10 -6.77
C VAL A 29 -3.56 0.44 -5.41
N LEU A 30 -2.64 1.00 -4.61
CA LEU A 30 -2.36 0.52 -3.28
C LEU A 30 -3.43 1.02 -2.30
N LEU A 31 -4.31 0.12 -1.88
CA LEU A 31 -5.39 0.39 -0.93
C LEU A 31 -5.01 0.02 0.50
N GLY A 32 -5.79 0.48 1.47
CA GLY A 32 -5.57 0.17 2.90
C GLY A 32 -5.66 -1.33 3.21
N GLU A 33 -6.40 -2.08 2.40
CA GLU A 33 -6.54 -3.53 2.53
C GLU A 33 -5.19 -4.26 2.41
N GLU A 34 -4.26 -3.77 1.59
CA GLU A 34 -2.93 -4.38 1.44
C GLU A 34 -2.09 -4.24 2.71
N ILE A 35 -2.28 -3.15 3.45
CA ILE A 35 -1.70 -2.98 4.79
C ILE A 35 -2.34 -3.98 5.76
N ALA A 36 -3.67 -4.10 5.75
CA ALA A 36 -4.39 -5.02 6.62
C ALA A 36 -3.98 -6.48 6.38
N ARG A 37 -3.82 -6.91 5.12
CA ARG A 37 -3.31 -8.24 4.75
C ARG A 37 -1.90 -8.48 5.28
N THR A 38 -1.02 -7.48 5.18
CA THR A 38 0.35 -7.57 5.71
C THR A 38 0.34 -7.71 7.23
N VAL A 39 -0.48 -6.91 7.93
CA VAL A 39 -0.64 -7.01 9.39
C VAL A 39 -1.23 -8.35 9.81
N LEU A 40 -2.20 -8.88 9.06
CA LEU A 40 -2.77 -10.20 9.32
C LEU A 40 -1.71 -11.31 9.23
N PHE A 41 -0.82 -11.25 8.22
CA PHE A 41 0.33 -12.15 8.13
C PHE A 41 1.26 -11.99 9.33
N LEU A 42 1.58 -10.75 9.74
CA LEU A 42 2.44 -10.48 10.89
C LEU A 42 1.85 -10.90 12.24
N ALA A 43 0.54 -11.10 12.30
CA ALA A 43 -0.16 -11.63 13.47
C ALA A 43 -0.26 -13.16 13.47
N ALA A 44 0.09 -13.84 12.36
CA ALA A 44 0.02 -15.29 12.24
C ALA A 44 1.32 -15.97 12.71
N ASP A 45 1.25 -17.28 12.98
CA ASP A 45 2.41 -18.08 13.38
C ASP A 45 3.51 -18.13 12.31
N ASP A 46 3.14 -17.92 11.04
CA ASP A 46 4.06 -17.85 9.89
C ASP A 46 5.15 -16.80 10.07
N SER A 47 4.87 -15.72 10.80
CA SER A 47 5.82 -14.64 11.07
C SER A 47 6.49 -14.72 12.44
N ARG A 48 6.40 -15.84 13.17
CA ARG A 48 6.87 -15.95 14.59
C ARG A 48 8.34 -15.59 14.85
N MET A 49 9.19 -15.60 13.82
CA MET A 49 10.61 -15.23 13.91
C MET A 49 10.91 -13.85 13.30
N ILE A 50 9.89 -13.07 12.93
CA ILE A 50 10.04 -11.71 12.40
C ILE A 50 9.77 -10.73 13.55
N THR A 51 10.81 -10.04 14.01
CA THR A 51 10.70 -9.01 15.06
C THR A 51 11.63 -7.84 14.77
N LYS A 52 11.29 -6.65 15.30
CA LYS A 52 12.07 -5.41 15.16
C LYS A 52 12.34 -5.01 13.70
N GLN A 53 11.45 -5.38 12.78
CA GLN A 53 11.56 -5.03 11.36
C GLN A 53 10.60 -3.89 11.00
N SER A 54 11.05 -3.02 10.11
CA SER A 54 10.19 -2.08 9.38
C SER A 54 9.88 -2.68 8.01
N ILE A 55 8.62 -3.04 7.77
CA ILE A 55 8.19 -3.65 6.52
C ILE A 55 7.49 -2.58 5.68
N THR A 56 8.04 -2.30 4.50
CA THR A 56 7.46 -1.34 3.56
C THR A 56 6.44 -2.03 2.67
N VAL A 57 5.24 -1.48 2.59
CA VAL A 57 4.18 -1.91 1.68
C VAL A 57 3.81 -0.74 0.79
N ASP A 58 4.49 -0.62 -0.35
CA ASP A 58 4.40 0.54 -1.23
C ASP A 58 4.30 0.18 -2.73
N ALA A 59 4.12 -1.10 -3.06
CA ALA A 59 4.13 -1.60 -4.44
C ALA A 59 5.43 -1.30 -5.22
N GLY A 60 6.55 -1.07 -4.52
CA GLY A 60 7.85 -0.76 -5.13
C GLY A 60 7.87 0.64 -5.73
N LEU A 61 7.39 1.65 -4.99
CA LEU A 61 7.26 3.05 -5.44
C LEU A 61 8.60 3.81 -5.48
N ARG A 62 9.74 3.12 -5.32
CA ARG A 62 11.05 3.74 -5.11
C ARG A 62 11.87 3.88 -6.39
#